data_AF-A0A9X8H5Z4-F1
#
_entry.id   AF-A0A9X8H5Z4-F1
#
_cell.length_a   1.000
_cell.length_b   1.000
_cell.length_c   1.000
_cell.angle_alpha   90.00
_cell.angle_beta   90.00
_cell.angle_gamma   90.00
#
_symmetry.space_group_name_H-M   'P 1'
#
loop_
_entity.id
_entity.type
_entity.pdbx_description
1 polymer ?
#
loop_
_entity_poly.entity_id
_entity_poly.type
_entity_poly.pdbx_seq_one_letter_code
_entity_poly.pdbx_strand_id
1 'polypeptide(L)'
;MTWSSSVGIAVNAKLEALADIFVVGSTTSYCDEFVGPRRVDRYDQAVKWLLAGHNRVVPARKKKVHRHQPVCRSNLLGIGVTVDGVGLDASLQAMEV
;
A
#
# COMPACT_ATOMS: atom_id res chain seq x y z
N MET A 1 1.40 11.74 -20.12
CA MET A 1 1.48 11.06 -18.82
C MET A 1 1.39 9.56 -19.04
N THR A 2 2.53 8.90 -19.20
CA THR A 2 2.61 7.45 -19.40
C THR A 2 2.73 6.79 -18.04
N TRP A 3 1.64 6.19 -17.56
CA TRP A 3 1.66 5.35 -16.38
C TRP A 3 2.46 4.08 -16.74
N SER A 4 3.69 3.98 -16.24
CA SER A 4 4.38 2.69 -16.19
C SER A 4 3.48 1.71 -15.45
N SER A 5 3.22 0.56 -16.04
CA SER A 5 2.19 -0.41 -15.66
C SER A 5 2.33 -0.86 -14.21
N SER A 6 1.66 -0.19 -13.29
CA SER A 6 1.34 -0.79 -12.00
C SER A 6 0.28 -1.86 -12.27
N VAL A 7 0.71 -3.12 -12.27
CA VAL A 7 -0.15 -4.29 -12.53
C VAL A 7 -1.19 -4.39 -11.41
N GLY A 8 -2.32 -3.69 -11.52
CA GLY A 8 -3.37 -3.62 -10.50
C GLY A 8 -4.48 -2.63 -10.87
N ILE A 9 -5.56 -2.63 -10.09
CA ILE A 9 -6.68 -1.68 -10.28
C ILE A 9 -6.31 -0.36 -9.60
N ALA A 10 -6.23 0.70 -10.41
CA ALA A 10 -5.90 2.03 -9.92
C ALA A 10 -7.03 2.58 -9.03
N VAL A 11 -6.65 3.16 -7.89
CA VAL A 11 -7.55 3.85 -6.99
C VAL A 11 -7.08 5.27 -6.71
N ASN A 12 -8.02 6.15 -6.40
CA ASN A 12 -7.70 7.48 -5.89
C ASN A 12 -7.15 7.41 -4.45
N ALA A 13 -6.79 8.56 -3.89
CA ALA A 13 -6.24 8.67 -2.54
C ALA A 13 -7.19 8.20 -1.41
N LYS A 14 -8.48 8.01 -1.72
CA LYS A 14 -9.52 7.51 -0.81
C LYS A 14 -9.81 6.02 -1.00
N LEU A 15 -9.04 5.33 -1.85
CA LEU A 15 -9.17 3.92 -2.22
C LEU A 15 -10.37 3.61 -3.12
N GLU A 16 -10.86 4.60 -3.86
CA GLU A 16 -11.96 4.43 -4.82
C GLU A 16 -11.42 4.26 -6.23
N ALA A 17 -11.86 3.21 -6.92
CA ALA A 17 -11.61 3.02 -8.36
C ALA A 17 -12.64 3.78 -9.20
N LEU A 18 -13.89 3.84 -8.72
CA LEU A 18 -15.00 4.59 -9.29
C LEU A 18 -15.88 5.10 -8.15
N ALA A 19 -16.75 6.07 -8.40
CA ALA A 19 -17.69 6.58 -7.39
C ALA A 19 -18.40 5.44 -6.65
N ASP A 20 -18.14 5.35 -5.34
CA ASP A 20 -18.61 4.31 -4.41
C ASP A 20 -18.19 2.86 -4.71
N ILE A 21 -17.24 2.66 -5.64
CA ILE A 21 -16.53 1.39 -5.86
C ILE A 21 -15.13 1.49 -5.29
N PHE A 22 -14.87 0.69 -4.26
CA PHE A 22 -13.59 0.64 -3.56
C PHE A 22 -12.83 -0.64 -3.92
N VAL A 23 -11.50 -0.53 -4.01
CA VAL A 23 -10.63 -1.69 -4.26
C VAL A 23 -9.56 -1.74 -3.18
N VAL A 24 -9.35 -2.95 -2.66
CA VAL A 24 -8.44 -3.25 -1.55
C VAL A 24 -7.72 -4.56 -1.80
N GLY A 25 -6.65 -4.80 -1.04
CA GLY A 25 -5.87 -6.03 -1.13
C GLY A 25 -4.76 -5.95 -2.16
N SER A 26 -4.19 -7.12 -2.46
CA SER A 26 -3.01 -7.25 -3.31
C SER A 26 -3.24 -6.84 -4.75
N THR A 27 -4.47 -6.69 -5.24
CA THR A 27 -4.79 -6.21 -6.60
C THR A 27 -4.81 -4.69 -6.72
N THR A 28 -4.72 -3.95 -5.61
CA THR A 28 -4.88 -2.49 -5.58
C THR A 28 -3.59 -1.79 -5.98
N SER A 29 -3.68 -0.86 -6.94
CA SER A 29 -2.64 0.11 -7.24
C SER A 29 -3.02 1.47 -6.65
N TYR A 30 -2.35 1.87 -5.57
CA TYR A 30 -2.62 3.12 -4.84
C TYR A 30 -1.44 4.08 -5.00
N CYS A 31 -1.69 5.38 -4.81
CA CYS A 31 -0.63 6.37 -4.75
C CYS A 31 -0.04 6.43 -3.33
N ASP A 32 1.19 5.97 -3.18
CA ASP A 32 2.01 6.20 -2.00
C ASP A 32 2.62 7.62 -2.03
N GLU A 33 2.67 8.28 -0.88
CA GLU A 33 3.17 9.65 -0.77
C GLU A 33 4.66 9.78 -1.11
N PHE A 34 5.44 8.71 -0.92
CA PHE A 34 6.90 8.74 -1.03
C PHE A 34 7.41 8.15 -2.33
N VAL A 35 6.73 7.13 -2.85
CA VAL A 35 7.18 6.39 -4.05
C VAL A 35 6.18 6.45 -5.21
N GLY A 36 5.07 7.17 -5.06
CA GLY A 36 4.06 7.33 -6.09
C GLY A 36 3.20 6.07 -6.29
N PRO A 37 2.67 5.83 -7.51
CA PRO A 37 1.80 4.70 -7.77
C PRO A 37 2.48 3.36 -7.52
N ARG A 38 1.92 2.54 -6.61
CA ARG A 38 2.43 1.20 -6.34
C ARG A 38 1.35 0.22 -5.92
N ARG A 39 1.71 -1.06 -6.01
CA ARG A 39 0.98 -2.21 -5.51
C ARG A 39 1.86 -2.94 -4.53
N VAL A 40 1.29 -3.39 -3.41
CA VAL A 40 2.03 -4.16 -2.40
C VAL A 40 1.20 -5.36 -1.94
N ASP A 41 1.88 -6.47 -1.67
CA ASP A 41 1.30 -7.65 -1.05
C ASP A 41 1.91 -7.84 0.34
N ARG A 42 1.38 -7.10 1.32
CA ARG A 42 1.90 -7.03 2.69
C ARG A 42 0.77 -7.17 3.68
N TYR A 43 0.97 -7.98 4.72
CA TYR A 43 -0.02 -8.17 5.77
C TYR A 43 -0.37 -6.85 6.48
N ASP A 44 0.64 -6.04 6.81
CA ASP A 44 0.43 -4.73 7.44
C ASP A 44 -0.45 -3.82 6.57
N GLN A 45 -0.23 -3.82 5.24
CA GLN A 45 -1.11 -3.12 4.31
C GLN A 45 -2.54 -3.70 4.32
N ALA A 46 -2.67 -5.02 4.38
CA ALA A 46 -3.95 -5.70 4.38
C ALA A 46 -4.86 -5.23 5.53
N VAL A 47 -4.28 -5.01 6.72
CA VAL A 47 -4.99 -4.47 7.88
C VAL A 47 -5.44 -3.02 7.65
N LYS A 48 -4.61 -2.21 6.99
CA LYS A 48 -4.89 -0.79 6.76
C LYS A 48 -5.93 -0.54 5.67
N TRP A 49 -6.29 -1.56 4.90
CA TRP A 49 -7.44 -1.51 3.98
C TRP A 49 -8.79 -1.33 4.65
N LEU A 50 -8.89 -1.50 5.97
CA LEU A 50 -10.09 -1.14 6.74
C LEU A 50 -10.53 0.32 6.49
N LEU A 51 -9.60 1.19 6.10
CA LEU A 51 -9.88 2.55 5.68
C LEU A 51 -10.88 2.64 4.53
N ALA A 52 -10.85 1.71 3.56
CA ALA A 52 -11.84 1.68 2.48
C ALA A 52 -13.26 1.42 3.03
N GLY A 53 -13.38 0.54 4.02
CA GLY A 53 -14.64 0.29 4.73
C GLY A 53 -15.15 1.54 5.44
N HIS A 54 -14.26 2.28 6.12
CA HIS A 54 -14.60 3.58 6.70
C HIS A 54 -15.06 4.58 5.64
N ASN A 55 -14.31 4.71 4.54
CA ASN A 55 -14.61 5.66 3.47
C ASN A 55 -15.92 5.31 2.75
N ARG A 56 -16.29 4.04 2.68
CA ARG A 56 -17.56 3.60 2.08
C ARG A 56 -18.79 4.08 2.86
N VAL A 57 -18.70 4.19 4.18
CA VAL A 57 -19.87 4.51 5.03
C VAL A 57 -19.99 5.98 5.42
N VAL A 58 -18.91 6.75 5.30
CA VAL A 58 -18.92 8.18 5.64
C VAL A 58 -19.27 9.05 4.43
N PRO A 59 -19.91 10.22 4.65
CA PRO A 59 -20.14 11.19 3.58
C PRO A 59 -18.84 11.59 2.88
N ALA A 60 -18.92 11.96 1.59
CA ALA A 60 -17.75 12.27 0.76
C ALA A 60 -16.76 13.28 1.36
N ARG A 61 -17.26 14.26 2.14
CA ARG A 61 -16.46 15.30 2.83
C ARG A 61 -15.69 14.78 4.05
N LYS A 62 -16.08 13.63 4.60
CA LYS A 62 -15.46 12.97 5.76
C LYS A 62 -14.58 11.77 5.38
N LYS A 63 -14.53 11.39 4.10
CA LYS A 63 -13.65 10.33 3.59
C LYS A 63 -12.18 10.73 3.84
N LYS A 64 -11.40 9.82 4.42
CA LYS A 64 -9.99 10.03 4.76
C LYS A 64 -9.07 9.53 3.65
N VAL A 65 -7.88 10.13 3.58
CA VAL A 65 -6.85 9.76 2.60
C VAL A 65 -5.99 8.63 3.16
N HIS A 66 -5.63 7.68 2.30
CA HIS A 66 -4.67 6.63 2.61
C HIS A 66 -3.25 7.19 2.57
N ARG A 67 -2.52 7.09 3.70
CA ARG A 67 -1.13 7.56 3.86
C ARG A 67 -0.22 6.54 4.53
N HIS A 68 -0.69 5.31 4.67
CA HIS A 68 0.04 4.30 5.42
C HIS A 68 1.25 3.81 4.64
N GLN A 69 2.41 3.75 5.29
CA GLN A 69 3.59 3.07 4.75
C GLN A 69 3.63 1.62 5.28
N PRO A 70 3.46 0.61 4.41
CA PRO A 70 3.44 -0.79 4.77
C PRO A 70 4.83 -1.30 5.16
N VAL A 71 4.86 -1.99 6.30
CA VAL A 71 6.01 -2.75 6.77
C VAL A 71 5.96 -4.18 6.21
N CYS A 72 7.12 -4.71 5.86
CA CYS A 72 7.35 -6.12 5.64
C CYS A 72 8.09 -6.71 6.83
N ARG A 73 7.63 -7.86 7.33
CA ARG A 73 8.33 -8.69 8.30
C ARG A 73 8.49 -10.10 7.75
N SER A 74 9.68 -10.66 7.86
CA SER A 74 9.96 -12.06 7.53
C SER A 74 10.72 -12.73 8.68
N ASN A 75 10.18 -13.85 9.16
CA ASN A 75 10.79 -14.65 10.22
C ASN A 75 11.39 -15.93 9.61
N LEU A 76 12.73 -16.01 9.57
CA LEU A 76 13.48 -17.18 9.13
C LEU A 76 13.70 -18.12 10.32
N LEU A 77 12.61 -18.81 10.72
CA LEU A 77 12.56 -19.63 11.94
C LEU A 77 13.67 -20.67 12.04
N GLY A 78 14.10 -21.24 10.90
CA GLY A 78 15.17 -22.25 10.86
C GLY A 78 16.54 -21.75 11.30
N ILE A 79 16.77 -20.43 11.32
CA ILE A 79 18.04 -19.81 11.71
C ILE A 79 17.85 -18.71 12.76
N GLY A 80 16.65 -18.55 13.32
CA GLY A 80 16.37 -17.57 14.37
C GLY A 80 16.48 -16.10 13.93
N VAL A 81 16.40 -15.80 12.63
CA VAL A 81 16.55 -14.44 12.09
C VAL A 81 15.19 -13.81 11.82
N THR A 82 15.03 -12.54 12.19
CA THR A 82 13.87 -11.71 11.82
C THR A 82 14.37 -10.52 11.01
N VAL A 83 13.71 -10.24 9.88
CA VAL A 83 14.02 -9.11 9.02
C VAL A 83 12.77 -8.25 8.87
N ASP A 84 12.91 -6.97 9.21
CA ASP A 84 11.89 -5.94 9.04
C ASP A 84 12.35 -4.92 7.99
N GLY A 85 11.43 -4.38 7.21
CA GLY A 85 11.76 -3.34 6.23
C GLY A 85 10.55 -2.60 5.67
N VAL A 86 10.80 -1.38 5.21
CA VAL A 86 9.85 -0.47 4.57
C VAL A 86 10.50 0.12 3.33
N GLY A 87 9.76 0.21 2.23
CA GLY A 87 10.23 0.92 1.03
C GLY A 87 11.53 0.38 0.42
N LEU A 88 11.80 -0.92 0.57
CA LEU A 88 13.04 -1.54 0.12
C LEU A 88 13.12 -1.63 -1.41
N ASP A 89 14.27 -1.23 -1.96
CA ASP A 89 14.64 -1.41 -3.36
C ASP A 89 16.13 -1.77 -3.44
N ALA A 90 16.44 -2.99 -3.91
CA ALA A 90 17.80 -3.52 -3.99
C ALA A 90 18.66 -2.85 -5.09
N SER A 91 18.05 -2.07 -6.00
CA SER A 91 18.78 -1.31 -7.01
C SER A 91 19.38 -0.02 -6.47
N LEU A 92 18.96 0.42 -5.29
CA LEU A 92 19.48 1.62 -4.63
C LEU A 92 20.77 1.33 -3.86
N GLN A 93 21.63 2.32 -3.76
CA GLN A 93 22.85 2.23 -2.95
C GLN A 93 22.48 2.11 -1.47
N ALA A 94 22.77 0.96 -0.88
CA ALA A 94 22.62 0.75 0.54
C ALA A 94 23.80 1.37 1.31
N MET A 95 23.50 1.91 2.49
CA MET A 95 24.50 2.27 3.49
C MET A 95 24.19 1.50 4.77
N GLU A 96 25.22 0.87 5.33
CA GLU A 96 25.17 0.26 6.65
C GLU A 96 25.68 1.30 7.66
N VAL A 97 24.98 1.43 8.80
CA VAL A 97 25.29 2.38 9.88
C VAL A 97 25.86 1.65 11.07
#